data_AF-A0A957N7H6-F1
#
_entry.id   AF-A0A957N7H6-F1
#
_cell.length_a   1.000
_cell.length_b   1.000
_cell.length_c   1.000
_cell.angle_alpha   90.00
_cell.angle_beta   90.00
_cell.angle_gamma   90.00
#
_symmetry.space_group_name_H-M   'P 1'
#
loop_
_entity.id
_entity.type
_entity.pdbx_description
1 polymer ?
#
loop_
_entity_poly.entity_id
_entity_poly.type
_entity_poly.pdbx_seq_one_letter_code
_entity_poly.pdbx_strand_id
1 'polypeptide(L)'
;MTTPDAHETKAVEPAASDKADKDAKPAVSETRSETEHTVEIGGQSVRYRAVAGTLLLKDEKDKVKASVFYVAYLKLDEDDPSARPITFSFNGGPGSSSVWMHLGMLGPRRVLSGDVDSLLPPPHKLADNEFSLLDKSDLVFIDPVSTGFSRPGPDEDPKQFHTVEADVESVGDFIRLFVSRNDRWLSPKFLIGESYGTTR
;
A
#
# COMPACT_ATOMS: atom_id res chain seq x y z
N MET A 1 66.92 50.83 0.92
CA MET A 1 66.88 49.52 0.24
C MET A 1 65.84 48.65 0.95
N THR A 2 65.09 47.87 0.15
CA THR A 2 63.99 46.96 0.47
C THR A 2 62.65 47.58 0.91
N THR A 3 61.89 48.06 -0.08
CA THR A 3 60.43 48.05 -0.12
C THR A 3 59.96 46.61 -0.36
N PRO A 4 58.99 46.04 0.38
CA PRO A 4 58.41 44.73 0.02
C PRO A 4 57.28 44.90 -1.00
N ASP A 5 57.28 44.02 -1.99
CA ASP A 5 56.28 43.86 -3.04
C ASP A 5 54.87 43.64 -2.49
N ALA A 6 53.90 44.35 -3.07
CA ALA A 6 52.49 44.07 -2.91
C ALA A 6 52.14 42.79 -3.70
N HIS A 7 51.77 41.74 -2.97
CA HIS A 7 51.18 40.55 -3.57
C HIS A 7 49.82 40.91 -4.19
N GLU A 8 49.76 40.92 -5.53
CA GLU A 8 48.53 40.86 -6.31
C GLU A 8 47.74 39.61 -5.90
N THR A 9 46.59 39.81 -5.26
CA THR A 9 45.59 38.78 -5.08
C THR A 9 44.72 38.75 -6.32
N LYS A 10 44.95 37.76 -7.19
CA LYS A 10 44.13 37.49 -8.36
C LYS A 10 42.72 37.09 -7.90
N ALA A 11 41.73 37.90 -8.26
CA ALA A 11 40.33 37.62 -7.98
C ALA A 11 39.93 36.27 -8.60
N VAL A 12 39.36 35.39 -7.76
CA VAL A 12 38.75 34.14 -8.21
C VAL A 12 37.40 34.50 -8.82
N GLU A 13 37.28 34.35 -10.13
CA GLU A 13 35.98 34.36 -10.81
C GLU A 13 35.10 33.22 -10.25
N PRO A 14 33.83 33.48 -9.91
CA PRO A 14 32.94 32.41 -9.51
C PRO A 14 32.68 31.52 -10.73
N ALA A 15 33.10 30.26 -10.63
CA ALA A 15 32.77 29.22 -11.59
C ALA A 15 31.24 29.13 -11.76
N ALA A 16 30.85 28.95 -13.01
CA ALA A 16 29.48 28.94 -13.49
C ALA A 16 28.55 28.10 -12.59
N SER A 17 27.43 28.71 -12.22
CA SER A 17 26.32 28.04 -11.56
C SER A 17 25.88 26.81 -12.36
N ASP A 18 25.98 25.64 -11.74
CA ASP A 18 25.20 24.47 -12.14
C ASP A 18 23.72 24.88 -12.18
N LYS A 19 23.18 24.99 -13.39
CA LYS A 19 21.73 25.03 -13.59
C LYS A 19 21.21 23.65 -13.20
N ALA A 20 20.94 23.47 -11.92
CA ALA A 20 20.10 22.39 -11.43
C ALA A 20 18.77 22.46 -12.20
N ASP A 21 18.48 21.39 -12.92
CA ASP A 21 17.22 21.15 -13.61
C ASP A 21 16.07 21.25 -12.60
N LYS A 22 15.34 22.37 -12.65
CA LYS A 22 14.23 22.68 -11.73
C LYS A 22 12.93 21.97 -12.11
N ASP A 23 12.95 21.14 -13.16
CA ASP A 23 11.76 20.48 -13.70
C ASP A 23 11.74 18.96 -13.49
N ALA A 24 12.73 18.39 -12.78
CA ALA A 24 12.70 16.97 -12.43
C ALA A 24 11.60 16.69 -11.40
N LYS A 25 10.46 16.14 -11.84
CA LYS A 25 9.42 15.60 -10.96
C LYS A 25 10.06 14.59 -9.98
N PRO A 26 9.66 14.59 -8.70
CA PRO A 26 10.16 13.61 -7.74
C PRO A 26 9.97 12.19 -8.27
N ALA A 27 11.03 11.39 -8.23
CA ALA A 27 10.93 9.98 -8.58
C ALA A 27 9.95 9.27 -7.63
N VAL A 28 8.93 8.62 -8.19
CA VAL A 28 8.00 7.80 -7.40
C VAL A 28 8.74 6.56 -6.95
N SER A 29 8.78 6.32 -5.65
CA SER A 29 9.40 5.14 -5.04
C SER A 29 8.39 4.37 -4.20
N GLU A 30 8.64 3.07 -4.06
CA GLU A 30 7.89 2.22 -3.15
C GLU A 30 8.21 2.57 -1.70
N THR A 31 7.20 2.56 -0.85
CA THR A 31 7.35 2.70 0.60
C THR A 31 6.91 1.41 1.28
N ARG A 32 7.53 1.09 2.42
CA ARG A 32 7.17 -0.09 3.21
C ARG A 32 7.48 0.17 4.67
N SER A 33 6.49 -0.08 5.53
CA SER A 33 6.62 -0.06 6.98
C SER A 33 6.01 -1.34 7.54
N GLU A 34 6.66 -1.96 8.51
CA GLU A 34 6.20 -3.20 9.12
C GLU A 34 6.33 -3.19 10.64
N THR A 35 5.39 -3.87 11.29
CA THR A 35 5.34 -4.05 12.75
C THR A 35 4.77 -5.42 13.06
N GLU A 36 5.12 -5.98 14.22
CA GLU A 36 4.60 -7.27 14.69
C GLU A 36 3.69 -7.08 15.89
N HIS A 37 2.61 -7.86 15.94
CA HIS A 37 1.54 -7.73 16.91
C HIS A 37 0.95 -9.10 17.26
N THR A 38 0.01 -9.11 18.21
CA THR A 38 -0.79 -10.28 18.57
C THR A 38 -2.24 -9.85 18.77
N VAL A 39 -3.18 -10.71 18.37
CA VAL A 39 -4.62 -10.51 18.52
C VAL A 39 -5.28 -11.81 18.97
N GLU A 40 -6.34 -11.72 19.75
CA GLU A 40 -7.19 -12.87 20.11
C GLU A 40 -8.34 -13.02 19.10
N ILE A 41 -8.40 -14.15 18.40
CA ILE A 41 -9.41 -14.48 17.40
C ILE A 41 -10.02 -15.83 17.78
N GLY A 42 -11.35 -15.90 17.96
CA GLY A 42 -12.01 -17.14 18.37
C GLY A 42 -11.44 -17.78 19.65
N GLY A 43 -10.89 -16.97 20.57
CA GLY A 43 -10.22 -17.44 21.79
C GLY A 43 -8.81 -18.01 21.59
N GLN A 44 -8.20 -17.81 20.42
CA GLN A 44 -6.83 -18.19 20.12
C GLN A 44 -5.95 -16.96 19.89
N SER A 45 -4.74 -17.01 20.45
CA SER A 45 -3.73 -15.98 20.22
C SER A 45 -3.10 -16.15 18.84
N VAL A 46 -3.21 -15.12 18.00
CA VAL A 46 -2.64 -15.08 16.64
C VAL A 46 -1.57 -14.01 16.59
N ARG A 47 -0.31 -14.43 16.42
CA ARG A 47 0.81 -13.50 16.13
C ARG A 47 0.82 -13.17 14.65
N TYR A 48 1.06 -11.91 14.31
CA TYR A 48 1.08 -11.47 12.92
C TYR A 48 2.00 -10.28 12.68
N ARG A 49 2.46 -10.14 11.44
CA ARG A 49 3.12 -8.97 10.91
C ARG A 49 2.11 -8.11 10.15
N ALA A 50 2.00 -6.83 10.54
CA ALA A 50 1.28 -5.82 9.80
C ALA A 50 2.26 -5.07 8.88
N VAL A 51 1.95 -4.98 7.60
CA VAL A 51 2.75 -4.26 6.59
C VAL A 51 1.87 -3.22 5.94
N ALA A 52 2.33 -1.97 5.87
CA ALA A 52 1.72 -0.94 5.04
C ALA A 52 2.75 -0.44 4.04
N GLY A 53 2.35 -0.26 2.78
CA GLY A 53 3.30 0.16 1.76
C GLY A 53 2.67 0.42 0.41
N THR A 54 3.53 0.70 -0.57
CA THR A 54 3.15 0.89 -1.98
C THR A 54 3.93 -0.06 -2.88
N LEU A 55 3.29 -0.58 -3.93
CA LEU A 55 3.93 -1.29 -5.03
C LEU A 55 3.78 -0.48 -6.32
N LEU A 56 4.86 -0.39 -7.11
CA LEU A 56 4.80 0.27 -8.42
C LEU A 56 4.39 -0.72 -9.49
N LEU A 57 3.31 -0.39 -10.20
CA LEU A 57 2.94 -1.05 -11.46
C LEU A 57 3.69 -0.36 -12.58
N LYS A 58 4.33 -1.14 -13.45
CA LYS A 58 5.13 -0.64 -14.57
C LYS A 58 4.67 -1.25 -15.89
N ASP A 59 4.86 -0.52 -16.98
CA ASP A 59 4.69 -1.06 -18.33
C ASP A 59 5.91 -1.88 -18.78
N GLU A 60 5.84 -2.43 -19.99
CA GLU A 60 6.93 -3.23 -20.59
C GLU A 60 8.23 -2.43 -20.83
N LYS A 61 8.17 -1.09 -20.76
CA LYS A 61 9.31 -0.18 -20.92
C LYS A 61 9.80 0.36 -19.57
N ASP A 62 9.42 -0.28 -18.46
CA ASP A 62 9.73 0.12 -17.10
C ASP A 62 9.15 1.48 -16.65
N LYS A 63 8.23 2.08 -17.43
CA LYS A 63 7.55 3.31 -17.05
C LYS A 63 6.54 3.01 -15.95
N VAL A 64 6.57 3.79 -14.86
CA VAL A 64 5.61 3.65 -13.75
C VAL A 64 4.22 4.07 -14.21
N LYS A 65 3.29 3.11 -14.25
CA LYS A 65 1.87 3.32 -14.54
C LYS A 65 1.09 3.75 -13.29
N ALA A 66 1.39 3.19 -12.13
CA ALA A 66 0.70 3.48 -10.88
C ALA A 66 1.54 3.12 -9.64
N SER A 67 1.24 3.77 -8.52
CA SER A 67 1.67 3.41 -7.17
C SER A 67 0.44 2.95 -6.39
N VAL A 68 0.39 1.66 -6.07
CA VAL A 68 -0.76 1.01 -5.41
C VAL A 68 -0.45 0.80 -3.94
N PHE A 69 -1.21 1.46 -3.07
CA PHE A 69 -1.13 1.29 -1.63
C PHE A 69 -1.83 0.02 -1.17
N TYR A 70 -1.25 -0.61 -0.17
CA TYR A 70 -1.83 -1.78 0.48
C TYR A 70 -1.53 -1.81 1.97
N VAL A 71 -2.39 -2.55 2.69
CA VAL A 71 -2.12 -3.02 4.05
C VAL A 71 -2.22 -4.54 4.05
N ALA A 72 -1.19 -5.23 4.51
CA ALA A 72 -1.16 -6.68 4.63
C ALA A 72 -1.02 -7.12 6.08
N TYR A 73 -1.70 -8.21 6.43
CA TYR A 73 -1.60 -8.91 7.71
C TYR A 73 -1.19 -10.35 7.43
N LEU A 74 0.02 -10.69 7.84
CA LEU A 74 0.64 -11.98 7.60
C LEU A 74 0.77 -12.69 8.94
N LYS A 75 0.10 -13.82 9.11
CA LYS A 75 0.25 -14.64 10.32
C LYS A 75 1.71 -15.10 10.43
N LEU A 76 2.25 -15.03 11.64
CA LEU A 76 3.56 -15.57 11.97
C LEU A 76 3.41 -17.03 12.41
N ASP A 77 4.51 -17.78 12.37
CA ASP A 77 4.55 -19.20 12.81
C ASP A 77 3.74 -20.15 11.90
N GLU A 78 3.64 -19.81 10.62
CA GLU A 78 3.09 -20.67 9.56
C GLU A 78 4.06 -20.67 8.38
N ASP A 79 4.89 -21.71 8.28
CA ASP A 79 6.03 -21.74 7.36
C ASP A 79 5.73 -22.46 6.03
N ASP A 80 4.55 -23.09 5.89
CA ASP A 80 4.13 -23.73 4.64
C ASP A 80 3.14 -22.83 3.88
N PRO A 81 3.57 -22.15 2.81
CA PRO A 81 2.69 -21.31 2.02
C PRO A 81 1.53 -22.10 1.39
N SER A 82 1.69 -23.40 1.10
CA SER A 82 0.66 -24.21 0.46
C SER A 82 -0.50 -24.55 1.39
N ALA A 83 -0.23 -24.61 2.69
CA ALA A 83 -1.24 -24.78 3.73
C ALA A 83 -1.88 -23.45 4.16
N ARG A 84 -1.28 -22.31 3.77
CA ARG A 84 -1.69 -20.98 4.21
C ARG A 84 -2.29 -20.12 3.10
N PRO A 85 -3.63 -20.00 3.03
CA PRO A 85 -4.30 -19.10 2.09
C PRO A 85 -3.88 -17.64 2.24
N ILE A 86 -3.99 -16.93 1.12
CA ILE A 86 -3.93 -15.47 1.07
C ILE A 86 -5.20 -14.93 0.42
N THR A 87 -5.82 -13.95 1.07
CA THR A 87 -7.05 -13.32 0.63
C THR A 87 -6.76 -11.87 0.28
N PHE A 88 -6.99 -11.52 -0.97
CA PHE A 88 -6.93 -10.14 -1.44
C PHE A 88 -8.30 -9.51 -1.32
N SER A 89 -8.38 -8.33 -0.71
CA SER A 89 -9.62 -7.64 -0.46
C SER A 89 -9.58 -6.21 -0.93
N PHE A 90 -10.70 -5.76 -1.49
CA PHE A 90 -10.89 -4.42 -2.02
C PHE A 90 -12.36 -4.01 -1.86
N ASN A 91 -12.56 -2.71 -1.63
CA ASN A 91 -13.90 -2.14 -1.51
C ASN A 91 -14.58 -1.93 -2.86
N GLY A 92 -15.89 -1.67 -2.81
CA GLY A 92 -16.71 -1.28 -3.95
C GLY A 92 -16.90 0.22 -4.14
N GLY A 93 -18.01 0.58 -4.80
CA GLY A 93 -18.16 1.82 -5.58
C GLY A 93 -17.14 1.87 -6.74
N PRO A 94 -17.20 2.86 -7.65
CA PRO A 94 -15.95 3.40 -8.17
C PRO A 94 -15.42 4.41 -7.14
N GLY A 95 -14.20 4.20 -6.64
CA GLY A 95 -13.46 5.22 -5.88
C GLY A 95 -13.25 5.02 -4.38
N SER A 96 -13.75 3.94 -3.76
CA SER A 96 -13.60 3.73 -2.31
C SER A 96 -12.27 3.07 -1.96
N SER A 97 -11.59 3.59 -0.92
CA SER A 97 -10.46 2.90 -0.28
C SER A 97 -10.94 1.61 0.38
N SER A 98 -10.09 0.61 0.49
CA SER A 98 -10.29 -0.66 1.20
C SER A 98 -10.57 -0.55 2.71
N VAL A 99 -10.57 0.67 3.28
CA VAL A 99 -10.75 0.93 4.72
C VAL A 99 -12.00 0.27 5.33
N TRP A 100 -13.10 0.14 4.59
CA TRP A 100 -14.32 -0.52 5.11
C TRP A 100 -14.13 -2.02 5.28
N MET A 101 -13.62 -2.73 4.26
CA MET A 101 -13.26 -4.14 4.41
C MET A 101 -12.14 -4.34 5.45
N HIS A 102 -11.22 -3.37 5.58
CA HIS A 102 -10.11 -3.41 6.52
C HIS A 102 -10.54 -3.23 7.99
N LEU A 103 -11.09 -2.07 8.35
CA LEU A 103 -11.40 -1.69 9.73
C LEU A 103 -12.88 -1.88 10.11
N GLY A 104 -13.72 -2.26 9.15
CA GLY A 104 -15.14 -2.53 9.36
C GLY A 104 -15.51 -4.02 9.31
N MET A 105 -14.65 -4.89 8.74
CA MET A 105 -15.00 -6.29 8.52
C MET A 105 -13.88 -7.30 8.83
N LEU A 106 -12.83 -7.36 8.01
CA LEU A 106 -11.91 -8.51 7.97
C LEU A 106 -10.64 -8.33 8.82
N GLY A 107 -10.13 -7.10 8.97
CA GLY A 107 -8.83 -6.86 9.59
C GLY A 107 -8.79 -7.26 11.08
N PRO A 108 -7.59 -7.40 11.66
CA PRO A 108 -7.42 -7.83 13.06
C PRO A 108 -7.89 -6.78 14.08
N ARG A 109 -8.08 -5.53 13.65
CA ARG A 109 -8.61 -4.43 14.45
C ARG A 109 -9.80 -3.82 13.73
N ARG A 110 -10.81 -3.41 14.50
CA ARG A 110 -12.02 -2.74 13.98
C ARG A 110 -12.32 -1.44 14.70
N VAL A 111 -12.99 -0.53 13.99
CA VAL A 111 -13.53 0.70 14.60
C VAL A 111 -14.73 0.35 15.47
N LEU A 112 -14.76 0.90 16.69
CA LEU A 112 -15.93 0.86 17.54
C LEU A 112 -16.91 1.96 17.13
N SER A 113 -17.86 1.62 16.26
CA SER A 113 -18.90 2.54 15.74
C SER A 113 -20.17 2.57 16.59
N GLY A 114 -20.44 1.54 17.40
CA GLY A 114 -21.74 1.31 18.03
C GLY A 114 -22.74 0.69 17.06
N ASP A 115 -23.98 0.51 17.54
CA ASP A 115 -25.09 0.00 16.75
C ASP A 115 -25.75 1.12 15.94
N VAL A 116 -26.51 0.76 14.90
CA VAL A 116 -27.15 1.71 13.97
C VAL A 116 -27.96 2.79 14.70
N ASP A 117 -28.70 2.41 15.74
CA ASP A 117 -29.54 3.32 16.54
C ASP A 117 -28.84 3.85 17.80
N SER A 118 -27.57 3.47 18.04
CA SER A 118 -26.80 3.83 19.23
C SER A 118 -25.30 3.97 18.91
N LEU A 119 -25.00 4.90 18.00
CA LEU A 119 -23.64 5.20 17.59
C LEU A 119 -22.79 5.70 18.77
N LEU A 120 -21.53 5.25 18.83
CA LEU A 120 -20.60 5.70 19.85
C LEU A 120 -20.11 7.13 19.52
N PRO A 121 -20.13 8.06 20.50
CA PRO A 121 -19.66 9.41 20.28
C PRO A 121 -18.13 9.44 20.18
N PRO A 122 -17.55 10.51 19.60
CA PRO A 122 -16.11 10.73 19.64
C PRO A 122 -15.59 10.87 21.09
N PRO A 123 -14.31 10.53 21.36
CA PRO A 123 -13.31 10.07 20.40
C PRO A 123 -13.49 8.58 20.04
N HIS A 124 -13.47 8.27 18.74
CA HIS A 124 -13.57 6.90 18.25
C HIS A 124 -12.34 6.06 18.64
N LYS A 125 -12.54 4.77 18.85
CA LYS A 125 -11.51 3.83 19.30
C LYS A 125 -11.43 2.62 18.38
N LEU A 126 -10.26 1.97 18.40
CA LEU A 126 -10.06 0.66 17.79
C LEU A 126 -10.14 -0.43 18.86
N ALA A 127 -10.83 -1.52 18.56
CA ALA A 127 -10.81 -2.76 19.35
C ALA A 127 -10.22 -3.89 18.53
N ASP A 128 -9.84 -4.98 19.20
CA ASP A 128 -9.55 -6.24 18.54
C ASP A 128 -10.79 -6.76 17.82
N ASN A 129 -10.57 -7.34 16.65
CA ASN A 129 -11.60 -8.03 15.89
C ASN A 129 -11.50 -9.52 16.13
N GLU A 130 -12.23 -10.01 17.13
CA GLU A 130 -12.29 -11.43 17.49
C GLU A 130 -12.88 -12.33 16.38
N PHE A 131 -13.46 -11.71 15.34
CA PHE A 131 -14.05 -12.37 14.17
C PHE A 131 -13.20 -12.19 12.89
N SER A 132 -11.98 -11.66 13.02
CA SER A 132 -11.08 -11.49 11.88
C SER A 132 -10.81 -12.81 11.17
N LEU A 133 -10.71 -12.78 9.84
CA LEU A 133 -10.35 -13.94 9.02
C LEU A 133 -8.85 -14.31 9.14
N LEU A 134 -8.07 -13.51 9.88
CA LEU A 134 -6.62 -13.65 9.98
C LEU A 134 -6.17 -14.99 10.59
N ASP A 135 -6.99 -15.66 11.38
CA ASP A 135 -6.67 -17.01 11.86
C ASP A 135 -6.67 -18.03 10.71
N LYS A 136 -7.47 -17.83 9.65
CA LYS A 136 -7.61 -18.74 8.50
C LYS A 136 -6.79 -18.35 7.27
N SER A 137 -6.62 -17.07 7.00
CA SER A 137 -5.94 -16.57 5.79
C SER A 137 -5.12 -15.35 6.11
N ASP A 138 -4.00 -15.18 5.42
CA ASP A 138 -3.35 -13.86 5.38
C ASP A 138 -4.22 -12.91 4.57
N LEU A 139 -4.21 -11.63 4.94
CA LEU A 139 -5.12 -10.63 4.41
C LEU A 139 -4.32 -9.52 3.74
N VAL A 140 -4.69 -9.15 2.52
CA VAL A 140 -4.08 -8.03 1.79
C VAL A 140 -5.19 -7.11 1.32
N PHE A 141 -5.27 -5.93 1.92
CA PHE A 141 -6.20 -4.87 1.56
C PHE A 141 -5.55 -3.99 0.50
N ILE A 142 -6.17 -3.92 -0.67
CA ILE A 142 -5.68 -3.18 -1.83
C ILE A 142 -6.56 -1.96 -2.03
N ASP A 143 -5.95 -0.78 -2.11
CA ASP A 143 -6.62 0.41 -2.61
C ASP A 143 -6.47 0.44 -4.14
N PRO A 144 -7.53 0.27 -4.95
CA PRO A 144 -7.44 0.42 -6.41
C PRO A 144 -6.85 1.78 -6.83
N VAL A 145 -6.33 1.87 -8.05
CA VAL A 145 -5.67 3.10 -8.53
C VAL A 145 -6.66 4.28 -8.44
N SER A 146 -6.19 5.40 -7.88
CA SER A 146 -6.98 6.61 -7.57
C SER A 146 -7.84 6.55 -6.30
N THR A 147 -7.80 5.48 -5.52
CA THR A 147 -8.50 5.37 -4.23
C THR A 147 -7.51 5.47 -3.05
N GLY A 148 -7.99 5.92 -1.88
CA GLY A 148 -7.20 6.02 -0.65
C GLY A 148 -5.81 6.64 -0.87
N PHE A 149 -4.75 5.86 -0.66
CA PHE A 149 -3.37 6.32 -0.87
C PHE A 149 -2.76 5.93 -2.23
N SER A 150 -3.47 5.17 -3.07
CA SER A 150 -3.02 4.80 -4.41
C SER A 150 -3.08 5.96 -5.39
N ARG A 151 -2.07 6.11 -6.25
CA ARG A 151 -1.96 7.20 -7.23
C ARG A 151 -1.55 6.68 -8.61
N PRO A 152 -2.06 7.24 -9.71
CA PRO A 152 -1.49 6.98 -11.03
C PRO A 152 -0.03 7.47 -11.09
N GLY A 153 0.72 6.91 -12.03
CA GLY A 153 2.11 7.28 -12.28
C GLY A 153 2.25 8.72 -12.79
N PRO A 154 3.48 9.26 -12.81
CA PRO A 154 3.73 10.57 -13.39
C PRO A 154 3.30 10.60 -14.86
N ASP A 155 2.55 11.62 -15.24
CA ASP A 155 2.09 11.85 -16.61
C ASP A 155 1.14 10.76 -17.16
N GLU A 156 0.53 9.98 -16.28
CA GLU A 156 -0.56 9.06 -16.60
C GLU A 156 -1.93 9.72 -16.39
N ASP A 157 -2.85 9.58 -17.34
CA ASP A 157 -4.26 10.00 -17.15
C ASP A 157 -4.94 9.02 -16.17
N PRO A 158 -5.45 9.47 -15.01
CA PRO A 158 -6.15 8.60 -14.07
C PRO A 158 -7.31 7.83 -14.69
N LYS A 159 -8.00 8.39 -15.71
CA LYS A 159 -9.18 7.79 -16.32
C LYS A 159 -8.90 6.47 -17.01
N GLN A 160 -7.66 6.22 -17.42
CA GLN A 160 -7.28 4.96 -18.05
C GLN A 160 -7.50 3.75 -17.12
N PHE A 161 -7.51 3.96 -15.79
CA PHE A 161 -7.68 2.91 -14.78
C PHE A 161 -9.14 2.71 -14.36
N HIS A 162 -10.10 3.46 -14.91
CA HIS A 162 -11.48 3.51 -14.40
C HIS A 162 -12.47 2.68 -15.23
N THR A 163 -11.96 1.89 -16.19
CA THR A 163 -12.75 0.85 -16.86
C THR A 163 -12.69 -0.45 -16.07
N VAL A 164 -13.68 -1.33 -16.22
CA VAL A 164 -13.68 -2.64 -15.53
C VAL A 164 -12.43 -3.42 -15.92
N GLU A 165 -12.11 -3.46 -17.21
CA GLU A 165 -10.99 -4.21 -17.75
C GLU A 165 -9.64 -3.69 -17.21
N ALA A 166 -9.40 -2.38 -17.26
CA ALA A 166 -8.14 -1.80 -16.79
C ALA A 166 -7.97 -1.93 -15.26
N ASP A 167 -9.08 -1.90 -14.53
CA ASP A 167 -9.08 -2.08 -13.07
C ASP A 167 -8.72 -3.52 -12.71
N VAL A 168 -9.36 -4.52 -13.36
CA VAL A 168 -9.00 -5.94 -13.25
C VAL A 168 -7.53 -6.18 -13.59
N GLU A 169 -7.03 -5.60 -14.68
CA GLU A 169 -5.63 -5.72 -15.09
C GLU A 169 -4.69 -5.15 -14.01
N SER A 170 -4.98 -3.96 -13.50
CA SER A 170 -4.12 -3.31 -12.49
C SER A 170 -4.10 -4.05 -11.16
N VAL A 171 -5.23 -4.59 -10.71
CA VAL A 171 -5.33 -5.41 -9.50
C VAL A 171 -4.65 -6.76 -9.71
N GLY A 172 -4.82 -7.38 -10.89
CA GLY A 172 -4.12 -8.62 -11.25
C GLY A 172 -2.61 -8.46 -11.26
N ASP A 173 -2.10 -7.36 -11.81
CA ASP A 173 -0.67 -7.03 -11.80
C ASP A 173 -0.15 -6.81 -10.38
N PHE A 174 -0.90 -6.08 -9.54
CA PHE A 174 -0.57 -5.93 -8.12
C PHE A 174 -0.47 -7.30 -7.43
N ILE A 175 -1.47 -8.17 -7.60
CA ILE A 175 -1.50 -9.49 -6.96
C ILE A 175 -0.31 -10.32 -7.41
N ARG A 176 -0.01 -10.35 -8.72
CA ARG A 176 1.15 -11.06 -9.28
C ARG A 176 2.47 -10.57 -8.68
N LEU A 177 2.66 -9.25 -8.57
CA LEU A 177 3.85 -8.67 -7.96
C LEU A 177 3.93 -9.01 -6.46
N PHE A 178 2.82 -8.86 -5.74
CA PHE A 178 2.76 -9.16 -4.32
C PHE A 178 3.12 -10.62 -4.03
N VAL A 179 2.50 -11.58 -4.72
CA VAL A 179 2.77 -13.01 -4.48
C VAL A 179 4.19 -13.40 -4.87
N SER A 180 4.76 -12.77 -5.91
CA SER A 180 6.14 -13.02 -6.32
C SER A 180 7.15 -12.49 -5.31
N ARG A 181 6.90 -11.31 -4.72
CA ARG A 181 7.83 -10.68 -3.77
C ARG A 181 7.74 -11.21 -2.33
N ASN A 182 6.68 -11.96 -2.03
CA ASN A 182 6.44 -12.55 -0.71
C ASN A 182 6.48 -14.10 -0.74
N ASP A 183 6.93 -14.69 -1.85
CA ASP A 183 7.04 -16.15 -2.02
C ASP A 183 5.72 -16.92 -1.80
N ARG A 184 4.59 -16.34 -2.24
CA ARG A 184 3.22 -16.87 -2.02
C ARG A 184 2.60 -17.54 -3.24
N TRP A 185 3.41 -17.97 -4.20
CA TRP A 185 2.92 -18.66 -5.40
C TRP A 185 2.17 -19.96 -5.07
N LEU A 186 2.62 -20.71 -4.07
CA LEU A 186 1.96 -21.95 -3.65
C LEU A 186 0.72 -21.75 -2.78
N SER A 187 0.51 -20.54 -2.24
CA SER A 187 -0.67 -20.26 -1.42
C SER A 187 -1.96 -20.32 -2.24
N PRO A 188 -3.02 -20.97 -1.72
CA PRO A 188 -4.37 -20.76 -2.24
C PRO A 188 -4.72 -19.27 -2.21
N LYS A 189 -5.25 -18.75 -3.32
CA LYS A 189 -5.55 -17.32 -3.48
C LYS A 189 -7.06 -17.14 -3.51
N PHE A 190 -7.55 -16.24 -2.68
CA PHE A 190 -8.96 -15.87 -2.63
C PHE A 190 -9.12 -14.37 -2.87
N LEU A 191 -10.25 -14.00 -3.47
CA LEU A 191 -10.67 -12.61 -3.65
C LEU A 191 -11.93 -12.38 -2.82
N ILE A 192 -11.98 -11.27 -2.07
CA ILE A 192 -13.18 -10.84 -1.35
C ILE A 192 -13.40 -9.34 -1.58
N GLY A 193 -14.49 -9.02 -2.26
CA GLY A 193 -14.93 -7.64 -2.47
C GLY A 193 -16.39 -7.43 -2.07
N GLU A 194 -16.74 -6.20 -1.72
CA GLU A 194 -18.11 -5.76 -1.45
C GLU A 194 -18.58 -4.83 -2.58
N SER A 195 -19.88 -4.83 -2.91
CA SER A 195 -20.48 -3.91 -3.89
C SER A 195 -19.77 -3.98 -5.26
N TYR A 196 -19.41 -2.86 -5.90
CA TYR A 196 -18.65 -2.85 -7.16
C TYR A 196 -17.30 -3.59 -7.09
N GLY A 197 -16.77 -3.85 -5.88
CA GLY A 197 -15.62 -4.71 -5.70
C GLY A 197 -15.85 -6.12 -6.26
N THR A 198 -17.11 -6.56 -6.41
CA THR A 198 -17.45 -7.87 -7.00
C THR A 198 -17.20 -7.97 -8.50
N THR A 199 -16.94 -6.86 -9.20
CA THR A 199 -16.64 -6.87 -10.64
C THR A 199 -15.14 -6.88 -10.96
N ARG A 200 -14.29 -7.01 -9.93
CA ARG A 200 -12.83 -7.01 -10.01
C ARG A 200 -12.24 -8.40 -9.82
#